data_AF-A0A4Q2UB56-F1
#
_entry.id   AF-A0A4Q2UB56-F1
#
_cell.length_a   1.000
_cell.length_b   1.000
_cell.length_c   1.000
_cell.angle_alpha   90.00
_cell.angle_beta   90.00
_cell.angle_gamma   90.00
#
_symmetry.space_group_name_H-M   'P 1'
#
loop_
_entity.id
_entity.type
_entity.pdbx_description
1 polymer ?
#
loop_
_entity_poly.entity_id
_entity_poly.type
_entity_poly.pdbx_seq_one_letter_code
_entity_poly.pdbx_strand_id
1 'polypeptide(L)' 'MMTKSGSCGACAFFDEHNAAAQSGQEGLCRFNPPVSQPTADAHGLWPVVTEKDWCGHFAPEAVAGAVAAE' A
#
# COMPACT_ATOMS: atom_id res chain seq x y z
N MET A 1 -8.64 20.36 -12.36
CA MET A 1 -7.40 19.58 -12.18
C MET A 1 -7.51 18.97 -10.79
N MET A 2 -7.88 17.69 -10.69
CA MET A 2 -8.29 17.08 -9.43
C MET A 2 -7.05 16.75 -8.60
N THR A 3 -6.67 17.63 -7.68
CA THR A 3 -5.77 17.29 -6.58
C THR A 3 -6.54 16.42 -5.59
N LYS A 4 -6.73 15.14 -5.94
CA LYS A 4 -7.11 14.13 -4.97
C LYS A 4 -5.87 13.91 -4.11
N SER A 5 -5.96 14.19 -2.82
CA SER A 5 -4.83 14.02 -1.89
C SER A 5 -4.38 12.56 -1.97
N GLY A 6 -3.34 12.31 -2.76
CA GLY A 6 -2.79 10.98 -2.98
C GLY A 6 -1.98 10.63 -1.74
N SER A 7 -2.63 10.08 -0.74
CA SER A 7 -1.94 9.49 0.40
C SER A 7 -2.31 8.02 0.52
N CYS A 8 -1.40 7.23 1.07
CA CYS A 8 -1.59 5.79 1.21
C CYS A 8 -2.86 5.47 2.01
N GLY A 9 -3.13 6.15 3.12
CA GLY A 9 -4.30 5.88 3.97
C GLY A 9 -5.66 6.05 3.29
N ALA A 10 -5.75 6.75 2.16
CA ALA A 10 -6.98 6.93 1.39
C ALA A 10 -7.02 6.11 0.08
N CYS A 11 -6.03 5.24 -0.12
CA CYS A 11 -5.81 4.49 -1.36
C CYS A 11 -6.25 3.04 -1.20
N ALA A 12 -6.93 2.49 -2.21
CA ALA A 12 -7.41 1.11 -2.24
C ALA A 12 -6.29 0.04 -2.19
N PHE A 13 -5.03 0.46 -2.31
CA PHE A 13 -3.86 -0.41 -2.17
C PHE A 13 -3.24 -0.38 -0.77
N PHE A 14 -3.77 0.38 0.16
CA PHE A 14 -3.28 0.42 1.53
C PHE A 14 -3.88 -0.71 2.34
N ASP A 15 -3.00 -1.44 3.02
CA ASP A 15 -3.38 -2.61 3.80
C ASP A 15 -2.91 -2.43 5.24
N GLU A 16 -3.86 -2.09 6.11
CA GLU A 16 -3.64 -1.86 7.55
C GLU A 16 -3.50 -3.17 8.35
N HIS A 17 -4.07 -4.27 7.85
CA HIS A 17 -4.21 -5.50 8.63
C HIS A 17 -2.95 -6.37 8.65
N ASN A 18 -2.11 -6.32 7.61
CA ASN A 18 -0.91 -7.16 7.52
C ASN A 18 0.40 -6.38 7.71
N ALA A 19 0.32 -5.10 8.07
CA ALA A 19 1.51 -4.42 8.55
C ALA A 19 1.90 -4.99 9.91
N ALA A 20 3.19 -5.23 10.12
CA ALA A 20 3.75 -5.44 11.45
C ALA A 20 3.73 -4.10 12.21
N ALA A 21 2.53 -3.54 12.43
CA ALA A 21 2.33 -2.20 12.93
C ALA A 21 2.90 -2.09 14.35
N GLN A 22 3.94 -1.27 14.51
CA GLN A 22 4.51 -0.94 15.83
C GLN A 22 3.75 0.25 16.45
N SER A 23 3.18 1.13 15.61
CA SER A 23 2.66 2.45 16.04
C SER A 23 1.20 2.75 15.63
N GLY A 24 0.47 1.78 15.08
CA GLY A 24 -0.97 1.89 14.76
C GLY A 24 -1.35 2.85 13.62
N GLN A 25 -0.37 3.48 12.96
CA GLN A 25 -0.54 4.38 11.80
C GLN A 25 0.24 3.88 10.57
N GLU A 26 0.72 2.65 10.64
CA GLU A 26 1.58 2.01 9.65
C GLU A 26 0.77 0.92 8.94
N GLY A 27 0.85 0.92 7.61
CA GLY A 27 0.24 -0.07 6.72
C GLY A 27 1.23 -0.52 5.66
N LEU A 28 0.79 -1.39 4.76
CA LEU A 28 1.56 -1.82 3.59
C LEU A 28 1.05 -1.14 2.33
N CYS A 29 1.95 -0.65 1.48
CA CYS A 29 1.59 -0.18 0.14
C CYS A 29 1.57 -1.36 -0.83
N ARG A 30 0.39 -1.88 -1.17
CA ARG A 30 0.24 -3.05 -2.06
C ARG A 30 0.39 -2.74 -3.55
N PHE A 31 0.55 -1.47 -3.92
CA PHE A 31 0.90 -1.09 -5.28
C PHE A 31 2.37 -1.41 -5.60
N ASN A 32 3.27 -1.19 -4.64
CA ASN A 32 4.69 -1.47 -4.80
C ASN A 32 5.00 -2.88 -4.32
N PRO A 33 5.44 -3.81 -5.19
CA PRO A 33 5.67 -5.20 -4.81
C PRO A 33 6.73 -5.34 -3.70
N PRO A 34 6.81 -6.50 -3.04
CA PRO A 34 7.83 -6.77 -2.04
C PRO A 34 9.24 -6.50 -2.56
N VAL A 35 10.06 -5.88 -1.72
CA VAL A 35 11.45 -5.60 -2.02
C VAL A 35 12.28 -6.86 -1.73
N SER A 36 13.09 -7.25 -2.73
CA SER A 36 14.04 -8.35 -2.60
C SER A 36 14.99 -8.12 -1.42
N GLN A 37 15.24 -9.17 -0.65
CA GLN A 37 16.12 -9.12 0.51
C GLN A 37 17.57 -9.50 0.12
N PRO A 38 18.58 -9.07 0.91
CA PRO A 38 19.99 -9.33 0.61
C PRO A 38 20.38 -10.81 0.59
N THR A 39 19.62 -11.67 1.27
CA THR A 39 19.87 -13.10 1.34
C THR A 39 18.91 -13.87 0.45
N ALA A 40 19.41 -14.91 -0.22
CA ALA A 40 18.62 -15.70 -1.16
C ALA A 40 17.46 -16.48 -0.51
N ASP A 41 17.57 -16.77 0.79
CA ASP A 41 16.57 -17.53 1.55
C ASP A 41 15.51 -16.63 2.21
N ALA A 42 15.72 -15.30 2.23
CA ALA A 42 14.76 -14.39 2.83
C ALA A 42 13.60 -14.07 1.88
N HIS A 43 12.37 -14.13 2.40
CA HIS A 43 11.19 -13.68 1.69
C HIS A 43 11.22 -12.15 1.48
N GLY A 44 10.69 -11.69 0.34
CA GLY A 44 10.53 -10.27 0.06
C GLY A 44 9.63 -9.59 1.09
N LEU A 45 9.97 -8.34 1.44
CA LEU A 45 9.20 -7.55 2.40
C LEU A 45 8.42 -6.47 1.65
N TRP A 46 7.11 -6.39 1.92
CA TRP A 46 6.31 -5.26 1.44
C TRP A 46 6.80 -3.95 2.08
N PRO A 47 6.82 -2.83 1.33
CA PRO A 47 7.11 -1.53 1.91
C PRO A 47 6.07 -1.15 2.98
N VAL A 48 6.56 -0.86 4.19
CA VAL A 48 5.75 -0.23 5.24
C VAL A 48 5.66 1.26 4.95
N VAL A 49 4.46 1.80 5.03
CA VAL A 49 4.14 3.22 4.81
C VAL A 49 3.17 3.69 5.88
N THR A 50 3.18 4.98 6.17
CA THR A 50 2.16 5.64 6.98
C THR A 50 0.97 6.07 6.13
N GLU A 51 -0.16 6.36 6.77
CA GLU A 51 -1.35 6.89 6.09
C GLU A 51 -1.09 8.17 5.27
N LYS A 52 -0.03 8.92 5.62
CA LYS A 52 0.32 10.21 5.00
C LYS A 52 1.33 10.07 3.85
N ASP A 53 1.94 8.91 3.69
CA ASP A 53 2.94 8.70 2.64
C ASP A 53 2.31 8.69 1.25
N TRP A 54 3.14 8.95 0.24
CA TRP A 54 2.74 8.98 -1.16
C TRP A 54 3.75 8.26 -2.04
N CYS A 55 3.30 7.21 -2.73
CA CYS A 55 4.14 6.40 -3.60
C CYS A 55 4.09 6.79 -5.09
N GLY A 56 3.31 7.81 -5.46
CA GLY A 56 3.06 8.18 -6.86
C GLY A 56 1.80 7.55 -7.48
N HIS A 57 1.14 6.62 -6.79
CA HIS A 57 -0.04 5.89 -7.29
C HIS A 57 -1.22 5.98 -6.34
N PHE A 58 -2.40 6.31 -6.88
CA PHE A 58 -3.66 6.42 -6.14
C PHE A 58 -4.80 5.71 -6.87
N ALA A 59 -5.52 4.85 -6.16
CA ALA A 59 -6.81 4.33 -6.60
C ALA A 59 -7.85 4.59 -5.50
N PRO A 60 -9.00 5.20 -5.81
CA PRO A 60 -10.08 5.32 -4.83
C PRO A 60 -10.72 3.95 -4.57
N GLU A 61 -11.16 3.70 -3.34
CA GLU A 61 -11.84 2.43 -2.95
C GLU A 61 -12.97 2.02 -3.91
N ALA A 62 -13.68 3.00 -4.49
CA ALA A 62 -14.78 2.79 -5.42
C ALA A 62 -14.41 2.06 -6.73
N VAL A 63 -13.13 1.93 -7.08
CA VAL A 63 -12.70 1.20 -8.30
C VAL A 63 -12.13 -0.19 -8.02
N ALA A 64 -11.83 -0.54 -6.76
CA ALA A 64 -11.27 -1.86 -6.43
C ALA A 64 -12.32 -2.99 -6.48
N GLY A 65 -13.60 -2.66 -6.29
CA GLY A 65 -14.71 -3.63 -6.41
C GLY A 65 -15.14 -3.96 -7.84
N ALA A 66 -14.66 -3.23 -8.85
CA ALA A 66 -15.10 -3.37 -10.23
C ALA A 66 -14.15 -4.18 -11.13
N VAL A 67 -12.91 -4.45 -10.68
CA VAL A 67 -11.87 -5.13 -11.49
C VAL A 67 -11.54 -6.56 -11.02
N ALA A 68 -12.26 -7.08 -10.02
CA ALA A 68 -12.12 -8.45 -9.52
C ALA A 68 -13.23 -9.40 -10.03
N ALA A 69 -13.99 -8.99 -11.04
CA ALA A 69 -15.08 -9.75 -11.65
C ALA A 69 -14.97 -9.72 -13.19
N GLU A 70 -13.82 -10.11 -13.73
CA GLU A 70 -13.69 -10.52 -15.13
C GLU A 70 -12.55 -11.54 -15.30
#